data_AF-A0A4R1YMG4-F1
#
_entry.id   AF-A0A4R1YMG4-F1
#
_cell.length_a   1.000
_cell.length_b   1.000
_cell.length_c   1.000
_cell.angle_alpha   90.00
_cell.angle_beta   90.00
_cell.angle_gamma   90.00
#
_symmetry.space_group_name_H-M   'P 1'
#
loop_
_entity.id
_entity.type
_entity.pdbx_description
1 polymer ?
#
loop_
_entity_poly.entity_id
_entity_poly.type
_entity_poly.pdbx_seq_one_letter_code
_entity_poly.pdbx_strand_id
1 'polypeptide(L)'
;TNGTTSSTALSTTRSWSPASKRNLRGNNRSVTIRLSEEVDGDGSEIFAVACEHGLEGIVAKRKDSTYRSGRLGDWLKIKCIQSDSFIIVGYEHSMVARSGIGSLLLAARKGDDWVYVGSVGTGFNERSAEYLRKTLDRIKRKTPPVSYAGRRKNLVWVQPTLIAEIEYRAWTHDGKLRHASYKELREVQDNAAVYELLNTEKA
;
A
#
# COMPACT_ATOMS: atom_id res chain seq x y z
N THR A 1 37.85 2.25 19.87
CA THR A 1 36.42 1.87 19.96
C THR A 1 35.95 1.58 18.55
N ASN A 2 35.79 0.29 18.25
CA ASN A 2 35.69 -0.22 16.88
C ASN A 2 34.33 0.14 16.26
N GLY A 3 34.37 0.85 15.12
CA GLY A 3 33.22 1.04 14.24
C GLY A 3 33.05 -0.18 13.36
N THR A 4 31.95 -0.92 13.55
CA THR A 4 31.60 -2.09 12.75
C THR A 4 30.75 -1.63 11.56
N THR A 5 31.36 -1.53 10.39
CA THR A 5 30.68 -1.28 9.12
C THR A 5 29.84 -2.51 8.74
N SER A 6 28.52 -2.38 8.72
CA SER A 6 27.60 -3.43 8.26
C SER A 6 27.38 -3.28 6.75
N SER A 7 27.49 -4.39 5.99
CA SER A 7 27.34 -4.43 4.53
C SER A 7 26.18 -5.38 4.16
N THR A 8 25.36 -5.00 3.16
CA THR A 8 24.02 -5.57 2.90
C THR A 8 23.89 -6.07 1.46
N ALA A 9 23.68 -7.37 1.24
CA ALA A 9 23.46 -7.93 -0.10
C ALA A 9 22.02 -7.80 -0.62
N LEU A 10 21.84 -7.27 -1.84
CA LEU A 10 20.56 -6.97 -2.52
C LEU A 10 20.19 -7.98 -3.61
N SER A 11 18.91 -7.97 -4.00
CA SER A 11 18.45 -8.62 -5.23
C SER A 11 17.22 -8.00 -5.88
N THR A 12 17.34 -7.61 -7.14
CA THR A 12 16.32 -6.91 -7.94
C THR A 12 15.70 -7.88 -8.95
N THR A 13 14.39 -8.14 -8.85
CA THR A 13 13.64 -8.93 -9.85
C THR A 13 12.77 -8.00 -10.70
N ARG A 14 13.07 -7.86 -11.99
CA ARG A 14 12.18 -7.24 -13.00
C ARG A 14 11.30 -8.32 -13.67
N SER A 15 10.04 -7.99 -13.91
CA SER A 15 9.09 -8.82 -14.66
C SER A 15 9.33 -8.78 -16.17
N TRP A 16 8.99 -9.90 -16.84
CA TRP A 16 9.29 -10.22 -18.24
C TRP A 16 8.09 -9.90 -19.16
N SER A 17 8.33 -9.36 -20.37
CA SER A 17 7.36 -9.31 -21.48
C SER A 17 7.98 -9.90 -22.75
N PRO A 18 7.20 -10.58 -23.63
CA PRO A 18 7.76 -11.41 -24.67
C PRO A 18 7.99 -10.68 -26.02
N ALA A 19 9.19 -10.93 -26.56
CA ALA A 19 9.61 -11.10 -27.96
C ALA A 19 9.18 -10.13 -29.08
N SER A 20 10.20 -9.59 -29.76
CA SER A 20 10.20 -9.30 -31.21
C SER A 20 11.55 -9.76 -31.80
N LYS A 21 11.49 -10.69 -32.76
CA LYS A 21 12.65 -11.31 -33.43
C LYS A 21 13.25 -10.37 -34.48
N ARG A 22 14.58 -10.19 -34.46
CA ARG A 22 15.38 -9.88 -35.67
C ARG A 22 16.83 -10.42 -35.52
N ASN A 23 17.19 -11.27 -36.48
CA ASN A 23 18.53 -11.82 -36.81
C ASN A 23 19.63 -10.73 -36.91
N LEU A 24 20.95 -10.97 -36.88
CA LEU A 24 21.89 -12.06 -36.57
C LEU A 24 23.29 -11.40 -36.63
N ARG A 25 24.28 -12.00 -35.94
CA ARG A 25 25.75 -11.79 -36.02
C ARG A 25 26.35 -10.57 -35.28
N GLY A 26 26.81 -10.85 -34.07
CA GLY A 26 27.77 -10.04 -33.33
C GLY A 26 28.17 -10.78 -32.06
N ASN A 27 29.43 -11.19 -31.98
CA ASN A 27 29.99 -12.06 -30.95
C ASN A 27 29.86 -11.46 -29.54
N ASN A 28 28.88 -11.90 -28.75
CA ASN A 28 28.97 -11.85 -27.29
C ASN A 28 28.09 -12.94 -26.70
N ARG A 29 28.69 -13.87 -25.95
CA ARG A 29 27.98 -14.96 -25.27
C ARG A 29 27.10 -14.34 -24.19
N SER A 30 25.83 -14.09 -24.51
CA SER A 30 24.85 -13.59 -23.55
C SER A 30 24.60 -14.68 -22.49
N VAL A 31 25.17 -14.51 -21.32
CA VAL A 31 24.77 -15.31 -20.15
C VAL A 31 23.34 -14.91 -19.82
N THR A 32 22.39 -15.83 -20.02
CA THR A 32 20.95 -15.63 -19.77
C THR A 32 20.60 -15.53 -18.27
N ILE A 33 21.60 -15.70 -17.39
CA ILE A 33 21.48 -15.59 -15.94
C ILE A 33 22.03 -14.24 -15.51
N ARG A 34 21.20 -13.45 -14.82
CA ARG A 34 21.64 -12.22 -14.15
C ARG A 34 21.64 -12.45 -12.65
N LEU A 35 22.78 -12.22 -12.04
CA LEU A 35 22.86 -12.11 -10.60
C LEU A 35 22.32 -10.75 -10.19
N SER A 36 21.78 -10.77 -9.00
CA SER A 36 21.35 -9.59 -8.29
C SER A 36 22.55 -8.92 -7.65
N GLU A 37 22.70 -7.63 -7.89
CA GLU A 37 23.82 -6.85 -7.35
C GLU A 37 23.65 -6.68 -5.84
N GLU A 38 24.75 -6.83 -5.10
CA GLU A 38 24.87 -6.46 -3.69
C GLU A 38 25.26 -4.98 -3.61
N VAL A 39 24.66 -4.24 -2.69
CA VAL A 39 25.02 -2.83 -2.45
C VAL A 39 25.39 -2.68 -0.99
N ASP A 40 26.68 -2.49 -0.76
CA ASP A 40 27.19 -2.17 0.55
C ASP A 40 26.84 -0.73 0.92
N GLY A 41 26.27 -0.53 2.11
CA GLY A 41 25.85 0.78 2.59
C GLY A 41 24.90 0.68 3.78
N ASP A 42 24.46 1.83 4.27
CA ASP A 42 23.48 1.89 5.33
C ASP A 42 22.12 1.36 4.83
N GLY A 43 21.56 0.40 5.55
CA GLY A 43 20.33 -0.27 5.14
C GLY A 43 19.12 0.67 5.09
N SER A 44 19.11 1.74 5.87
CA SER A 44 18.01 2.71 5.88
C SER A 44 18.06 3.64 4.67
N GLU A 45 19.25 4.10 4.28
CA GLU A 45 19.47 4.88 3.06
C GLU A 45 19.11 4.07 1.80
N ILE A 46 19.60 2.82 1.73
CA ILE A 46 19.28 1.92 0.61
C ILE A 46 17.77 1.67 0.54
N PHE A 47 17.11 1.48 1.67
CA PHE A 47 15.66 1.30 1.72
C PHE A 47 14.92 2.54 1.23
N ALA A 48 15.32 3.74 1.66
CA ALA A 48 14.73 5.00 1.23
C ALA A 48 14.85 5.16 -0.30
N VAL A 49 16.05 4.95 -0.85
CA VAL A 49 16.31 4.99 -2.30
C VAL A 49 15.48 3.94 -3.06
N ALA A 50 15.36 2.73 -2.52
CA ALA A 50 14.52 1.69 -3.12
C ALA A 50 13.04 2.13 -3.19
N CYS A 51 12.54 2.80 -2.15
CA CYS A 51 11.19 3.33 -2.13
C CYS A 51 10.99 4.52 -3.07
N GLU A 52 11.96 5.44 -3.14
CA GLU A 52 11.95 6.55 -4.09
C GLU A 52 11.94 6.08 -5.54
N HIS A 53 12.64 4.98 -5.84
CA HIS A 53 12.62 4.36 -7.17
C HIS A 53 11.42 3.43 -7.42
N GLY A 54 10.44 3.39 -6.52
CA GLY A 54 9.22 2.60 -6.68
C GLY A 54 9.42 1.08 -6.65
N LEU A 55 10.51 0.60 -6.04
CA LEU A 55 10.73 -0.83 -5.80
C LEU A 55 9.82 -1.33 -4.66
N GLU A 56 9.61 -2.66 -4.55
CA GLU A 56 8.81 -3.23 -3.44
C GLU A 56 9.46 -2.96 -2.06
N GLY A 57 10.77 -2.74 -2.04
CA GLY A 57 11.60 -2.61 -0.85
C GLY A 57 12.90 -3.41 -1.01
N ILE A 58 13.48 -3.83 0.10
CA ILE A 58 14.78 -4.52 0.16
C ILE A 58 14.67 -5.89 0.82
N VAL A 59 15.65 -6.75 0.55
CA VAL A 59 15.88 -7.99 1.29
C VAL A 59 17.23 -7.88 1.96
N ALA A 60 17.25 -7.75 3.29
CA ALA A 60 18.47 -7.75 4.08
C ALA A 60 18.84 -9.19 4.44
N LYS A 61 20.10 -9.57 4.22
CA LYS A 61 20.64 -10.89 4.53
C LYS A 61 21.82 -10.75 5.48
N ARG A 62 21.91 -11.58 6.52
CA ARG A 62 23.11 -11.65 7.36
C ARG A 62 24.27 -12.19 6.52
N LYS A 63 25.33 -11.39 6.38
CA LYS A 63 26.53 -11.71 5.59
C LYS A 63 27.19 -13.02 6.02
N ASP A 64 27.30 -13.23 7.34
CA ASP A 64 27.99 -14.40 7.92
C ASP A 64 27.07 -15.62 8.11
N SER A 65 25.83 -15.59 7.60
CA SER A 65 24.91 -16.72 7.73
C SER A 65 25.01 -17.68 6.55
N THR A 66 25.26 -18.94 6.85
CA THR A 66 25.09 -20.04 5.90
C THR A 66 23.61 -20.22 5.57
N TYR A 67 23.31 -20.46 4.30
CA TYR A 67 21.95 -20.79 3.88
C TYR A 67 21.41 -21.99 4.65
N ARG A 68 20.24 -21.81 5.26
CA ARG A 68 19.50 -22.83 6.00
C ARG A 68 18.02 -22.71 5.65
N SER A 69 17.38 -23.82 5.35
CA SER A 69 15.94 -23.84 5.08
C SER A 69 15.14 -23.56 6.37
N GLY A 70 14.02 -22.84 6.24
CA GLY A 70 13.12 -22.50 7.36
C GLY A 70 13.13 -21.02 7.75
N ARG A 71 12.41 -20.68 8.83
CA ARG A 71 12.22 -19.29 9.30
C ARG A 71 13.22 -18.96 10.40
N LEU A 72 14.43 -18.60 10.00
CA LEU A 72 15.58 -18.41 10.91
C LEU A 72 15.95 -16.94 11.16
N GLY A 73 15.28 -15.99 10.49
CA GLY A 73 15.49 -14.55 10.69
C GLY A 73 16.77 -13.98 10.07
N ASP A 74 17.56 -14.80 9.37
CA ASP A 74 18.77 -14.38 8.67
C ASP A 74 18.49 -13.60 7.38
N TRP A 75 17.22 -13.64 6.92
CA TRP A 75 16.72 -12.93 5.75
C TRP A 75 15.48 -12.12 6.17
N LEU A 76 15.53 -10.80 5.99
CA LEU A 76 14.45 -9.89 6.32
C LEU A 76 13.97 -9.18 5.05
N LYS A 77 12.70 -9.39 4.70
CA LYS A 77 12.04 -8.63 3.64
C LYS A 77 11.46 -7.35 4.24
N ILE A 78 12.00 -6.21 3.86
CA ILE A 78 11.60 -4.89 4.33
C ILE A 78 10.92 -4.21 3.15
N LYS A 79 9.64 -3.85 3.28
CA LYS A 79 8.83 -3.35 2.16
C LYS A 79 8.61 -1.86 2.26
N CYS A 80 8.61 -1.19 1.12
CA CYS A 80 8.09 0.16 0.99
C CYS A 80 6.59 0.12 1.27
N ILE A 81 6.16 0.85 2.28
CA ILE A 81 4.75 1.00 2.62
C ILE A 81 4.42 2.48 2.40
N GLN A 82 3.42 2.73 1.56
CA GLN A 82 2.90 4.07 1.34
C GLN A 82 1.80 4.32 2.37
N SER A 83 1.72 5.54 2.88
CA SER A 83 0.66 5.95 3.80
C SER A 83 0.12 7.29 3.35
N ASP A 84 -1.18 7.35 3.10
CA ASP A 84 -1.87 8.57 2.68
C ASP A 84 -3.22 8.69 3.39
N SER A 85 -3.78 9.90 3.34
CA SER A 85 -5.06 10.20 3.96
C SER A 85 -6.21 10.08 2.95
N PHE A 86 -7.23 9.31 3.30
CA PHE A 86 -8.40 9.07 2.45
C PHE A 86 -9.70 9.37 3.21
N ILE A 87 -10.72 9.81 2.48
CA ILE A 87 -12.01 10.12 3.10
C ILE A 87 -12.88 8.85 3.21
N ILE A 88 -13.53 8.68 4.35
CA ILE A 88 -14.45 7.58 4.60
C ILE A 88 -15.81 7.95 4.01
N VAL A 89 -16.30 7.10 3.10
CA VAL A 89 -17.58 7.31 2.38
C VAL A 89 -18.66 6.30 2.77
N GLY A 90 -18.27 5.26 3.50
CA GLY A 90 -19.18 4.25 4.01
C GLY A 90 -18.44 3.15 4.75
N TYR A 91 -19.19 2.16 5.20
CA TYR A 91 -18.64 0.92 5.74
C TYR A 91 -19.53 -0.26 5.38
N GLU A 92 -18.93 -1.45 5.34
CA GLU A 92 -19.64 -2.72 5.26
C GLU A 92 -20.02 -3.16 6.67
N HIS A 93 -21.32 -3.39 6.89
CA HIS A 93 -21.80 -3.88 8.16
C HIS A 93 -21.51 -5.38 8.30
N SER A 94 -20.76 -5.75 9.33
CA SER A 94 -20.48 -7.15 9.68
C SER A 94 -21.32 -7.58 10.87
N MET A 95 -21.88 -8.80 10.78
CA MET A 95 -22.58 -9.45 11.88
C MET A 95 -21.64 -10.23 12.81
N VAL A 96 -20.39 -10.44 12.36
CA VAL A 96 -19.40 -11.29 13.06
C VAL A 96 -18.36 -10.44 13.80
N ALA A 97 -18.03 -9.26 13.25
CA ALA A 97 -17.09 -8.34 13.91
C ALA A 97 -17.74 -7.70 15.14
N ARG A 98 -17.02 -7.67 16.28
CA ARG A 98 -17.50 -7.06 17.54
C ARG A 98 -17.92 -5.59 17.37
N SER A 99 -17.15 -4.81 16.61
CA SER A 99 -17.46 -3.41 16.26
C SER A 99 -18.59 -3.27 15.23
N GLY A 100 -18.99 -4.39 14.60
CA GLY A 100 -19.92 -4.44 13.49
C GLY A 100 -19.41 -3.77 12.20
N ILE A 101 -18.13 -3.43 12.12
CA ILE A 101 -17.46 -2.96 10.89
C ILE A 101 -16.73 -4.15 10.27
N GLY A 102 -17.10 -4.51 9.04
CA GLY A 102 -16.35 -5.48 8.22
C GLY A 102 -15.23 -4.80 7.44
N SER A 103 -15.56 -3.70 6.77
CA SER A 103 -14.59 -2.87 6.04
C SER A 103 -15.05 -1.42 5.95
N LEU A 104 -14.12 -0.47 5.88
CA LEU A 104 -14.40 0.91 5.50
C LEU A 104 -14.31 1.07 3.98
N LEU A 105 -15.16 1.92 3.42
CA LEU A 105 -15.10 2.33 2.01
C LEU A 105 -14.40 3.68 1.95
N LEU A 106 -13.40 3.77 1.08
CA LEU A 106 -12.49 4.91 0.97
C LEU A 106 -12.68 5.64 -0.35
N ALA A 107 -12.49 6.96 -0.32
CA ALA A 107 -12.42 7.78 -1.51
C ALA A 107 -11.23 8.74 -1.46
N ALA A 108 -10.75 9.11 -2.65
CA ALA A 108 -9.77 10.17 -2.87
C ALA A 108 -10.45 11.35 -3.57
N ARG A 109 -9.84 12.53 -3.47
CA ARG A 109 -10.34 13.74 -4.13
C ARG A 109 -9.96 13.73 -5.61
N LYS A 110 -10.87 14.12 -6.50
CA LYS A 110 -10.59 14.37 -7.91
C LYS A 110 -11.32 15.64 -8.33
N GLY A 111 -10.60 16.76 -8.35
CA GLY A 111 -11.23 18.08 -8.48
C GLY A 111 -12.21 18.33 -7.33
N ASP A 112 -13.47 18.58 -7.67
CA ASP A 112 -14.55 18.79 -6.69
C ASP A 112 -15.31 17.51 -6.31
N ASP A 113 -14.98 16.38 -6.95
CA ASP A 113 -15.64 15.10 -6.73
C ASP A 113 -14.84 14.15 -5.83
N TRP A 114 -15.57 13.20 -5.24
CA TRP A 114 -15.01 12.06 -4.50
C TRP A 114 -15.03 10.79 -5.36
N VAL A 115 -13.88 10.14 -5.50
CA VAL A 115 -13.74 8.90 -6.28
C VAL A 115 -13.45 7.73 -5.35
N TYR A 116 -14.25 6.67 -5.43
CA TYR A 116 -14.02 5.45 -4.65
C TYR A 116 -12.67 4.81 -5.00
N VAL A 117 -11.82 4.54 -4.00
CA VAL A 117 -10.47 3.97 -4.19
C VAL A 117 -10.28 2.60 -3.54
N GLY A 118 -11.34 2.01 -3.01
CA GLY A 118 -11.30 0.65 -2.45
C GLY A 118 -11.81 0.60 -1.02
N SER A 119 -11.59 -0.56 -0.40
CA SER A 119 -12.09 -0.84 0.95
C SER A 119 -11.00 -1.43 1.82
N VAL A 120 -11.03 -1.12 3.12
CA VAL A 120 -10.06 -1.60 4.09
C VAL A 120 -10.75 -2.34 5.23
N GLY A 121 -10.35 -3.60 5.47
CA GLY A 121 -10.91 -4.48 6.50
C GLY A 121 -9.91 -4.88 7.59
N THR A 122 -8.68 -4.37 7.54
CA THR A 122 -7.58 -4.73 8.45
C THR A 122 -6.98 -3.49 9.10
N GLY A 123 -6.20 -3.67 10.16
CA GLY A 123 -5.49 -2.59 10.86
C GLY A 123 -6.28 -1.93 12.00
N PHE A 124 -7.55 -2.31 12.17
CA PHE A 124 -8.34 -1.85 13.31
C PHE A 124 -7.88 -2.50 14.61
N ASN A 125 -7.71 -1.69 15.66
CA ASN A 125 -7.77 -2.17 17.03
C ASN A 125 -9.21 -2.05 17.57
N GLU A 126 -9.56 -2.79 18.61
CA GLU A 126 -10.94 -2.88 19.12
C GLU A 126 -11.52 -1.50 19.50
N ARG A 127 -10.76 -0.70 20.25
CA ARG A 127 -11.16 0.65 20.67
C ARG A 127 -11.44 1.58 19.49
N SER A 128 -10.55 1.59 18.49
CA SER A 128 -10.68 2.42 17.28
C SER A 128 -11.88 2.01 16.45
N ALA A 129 -12.14 0.71 16.32
CA ALA A 129 -13.26 0.20 15.55
C ALA A 129 -14.61 0.57 16.19
N GLU A 130 -14.72 0.46 17.52
CA GLU A 130 -15.91 0.89 18.25
C GLU A 130 -16.16 2.39 18.16
N TYR A 131 -15.10 3.19 18.32
CA TYR A 131 -15.18 4.64 18.19
C TYR A 131 -15.61 5.07 16.78
N LEU A 132 -14.97 4.50 15.75
CA LEU A 132 -15.35 4.71 14.35
C LEU A 132 -16.81 4.36 14.14
N ARG A 133 -17.26 3.21 14.63
CA ARG A 133 -18.65 2.77 14.45
C ARG A 133 -19.63 3.78 15.03
N LYS A 134 -19.42 4.20 16.28
CA LYS A 134 -20.28 5.19 16.96
C LYS A 134 -20.32 6.52 16.22
N THR A 135 -19.19 6.94 15.65
CA THR A 135 -19.09 8.21 14.91
C THR A 135 -19.79 8.10 13.56
N LEU A 136 -19.52 7.04 12.80
CA LEU A 136 -20.14 6.76 11.50
C LEU A 136 -21.66 6.63 11.60
N ASP A 137 -22.16 6.03 12.69
CA ASP A 137 -23.59 5.86 12.93
C ASP A 137 -24.35 7.20 13.01
N ARG A 138 -23.69 8.29 13.40
CA ARG A 138 -24.28 9.64 13.50
C ARG A 138 -24.37 10.40 12.18
N ILE A 139 -23.56 10.00 11.20
CA ILE A 139 -23.43 10.67 9.90
C ILE A 139 -23.89 9.79 8.74
N LYS A 140 -24.76 8.81 9.02
CA LYS A 140 -25.35 7.93 8.01
C LYS A 140 -26.15 8.70 6.97
N ARG A 141 -26.13 8.18 5.75
CA ARG A 141 -26.90 8.69 4.62
C ARG A 141 -27.55 7.53 3.85
N LYS A 142 -28.67 7.82 3.17
CA LYS A 142 -29.39 6.84 2.35
C LYS A 142 -28.73 6.57 1.00
N THR A 143 -28.12 7.59 0.39
CA THR A 143 -27.50 7.52 -0.93
C THR A 143 -25.97 7.49 -0.86
N PRO A 144 -25.29 6.83 -1.82
CA PRO A 144 -23.83 6.83 -1.87
C PRO A 144 -23.30 8.24 -2.19
N PRO A 145 -22.27 8.73 -1.47
CA PRO A 145 -21.65 10.02 -1.75
C PRO A 145 -20.64 9.96 -2.92
N VAL A 146 -20.42 8.77 -3.49
CA VAL A 146 -19.49 8.50 -4.60
C VAL A 146 -20.16 7.65 -5.66
N SER A 147 -19.70 7.74 -6.91
CA SER A 147 -20.10 6.78 -7.94
C SER A 147 -19.57 5.39 -7.57
N TYR A 148 -20.49 4.47 -7.26
CA TYR A 148 -20.17 3.12 -6.82
C TYR A 148 -20.88 2.08 -7.69
N ALA A 149 -20.12 1.40 -8.55
CA ALA A 149 -20.61 0.35 -9.44
C ALA A 149 -20.52 -1.07 -8.83
N GLY A 150 -20.11 -1.20 -7.56
CA GLY A 150 -19.93 -2.49 -6.91
C GLY A 150 -21.25 -3.16 -6.54
N ARG A 151 -21.24 -4.50 -6.46
CA ARG A 151 -22.43 -5.32 -6.10
C ARG A 151 -22.47 -5.76 -4.64
N ARG A 152 -21.59 -5.22 -3.79
CA ARG A 152 -21.52 -5.61 -2.37
C ARG A 152 -22.82 -5.25 -1.66
N LYS A 153 -23.29 -6.16 -0.81
CA LYS A 153 -24.49 -5.99 0.03
C LYS A 153 -24.07 -5.44 1.41
N ASN A 154 -25.04 -5.01 2.20
CA ASN A 154 -24.85 -4.54 3.58
C ASN A 154 -23.91 -3.33 3.72
N LEU A 155 -23.89 -2.46 2.71
CA LEU A 155 -23.17 -1.20 2.78
C LEU A 155 -24.01 -0.15 3.49
N VAL A 156 -23.36 0.60 4.36
CA VAL A 156 -23.91 1.78 5.01
C VAL A 156 -23.12 2.98 4.53
N TRP A 157 -23.81 3.90 3.86
CA TRP A 157 -23.22 5.14 3.36
C TRP A 157 -23.16 6.20 4.45
N VAL A 158 -22.10 7.00 4.46
CA VAL A 158 -21.92 8.10 5.41
C VAL A 158 -21.57 9.40 4.70
N GLN A 159 -21.71 10.52 5.41
CA GLN A 159 -21.23 11.80 4.93
C GLN A 159 -19.69 11.81 4.83
N PRO A 160 -19.11 12.26 3.71
CA PRO A 160 -17.65 12.30 3.52
C PRO A 160 -17.05 13.44 4.36
N THR A 161 -16.85 13.17 5.64
CA THR A 161 -16.37 14.16 6.64
C THR A 161 -15.21 13.64 7.48
N LEU A 162 -15.04 12.31 7.53
CA LEU A 162 -14.01 11.66 8.33
C LEU A 162 -12.86 11.23 7.42
N ILE A 163 -11.64 11.60 7.80
CA ILE A 163 -10.41 11.28 7.07
C ILE A 163 -9.66 10.23 7.88
N ALA A 164 -9.20 9.16 7.21
CA ALA A 164 -8.39 8.13 7.82
C ALA A 164 -7.03 8.05 7.12
N GLU A 165 -5.98 7.85 7.91
CA GLU A 165 -4.69 7.45 7.39
C GLU A 165 -4.72 5.95 7.04
N ILE A 166 -4.31 5.64 5.82
CA ILE A 166 -4.33 4.30 5.26
C ILE A 166 -2.95 3.96 4.74
N GLU A 167 -2.39 2.88 5.26
CA GLU A 167 -1.23 2.26 4.66
C GLU A 167 -1.65 1.35 3.50
N TYR A 168 -0.90 1.38 2.41
CA TYR A 168 -1.13 0.53 1.25
C TYR A 168 0.19 0.25 0.53
N ARG A 169 0.19 -0.76 -0.35
CA ARG A 169 1.41 -1.19 -1.06
C ARG A 169 1.60 -0.53 -2.41
N ALA A 170 0.51 -0.28 -3.11
CA ALA A 170 0.52 0.30 -4.44
C ALA A 170 -0.91 0.69 -4.87
N TRP A 171 -0.99 1.52 -5.90
CA TRP A 171 -2.19 1.70 -6.71
C TRP A 171 -2.30 0.59 -7.76
N THR A 172 -3.50 0.06 -7.95
CA THR A 172 -3.82 -0.83 -9.07
C THR A 172 -4.10 -0.03 -10.35
N HIS A 173 -4.08 -0.69 -11.50
CA HIS A 173 -4.36 -0.04 -12.79
C HIS A 173 -5.79 0.53 -12.88
N ASP A 174 -6.73 -0.02 -12.13
CA ASP A 174 -8.11 0.47 -11.99
C ASP A 174 -8.28 1.51 -10.88
N GLY A 175 -7.18 2.07 -10.36
CA GLY A 175 -7.19 3.17 -9.39
C GLY A 175 -7.69 2.76 -8.01
N LYS A 176 -7.32 1.56 -7.54
CA LYS A 176 -7.64 1.07 -6.19
C LYS A 176 -6.40 0.84 -5.35
N LEU A 177 -6.56 0.96 -4.04
CA LEU A 177 -5.50 0.66 -3.08
C LEU A 177 -5.27 -0.85 -2.98
N ARG A 178 -4.02 -1.28 -3.18
CA ARG A 178 -3.61 -2.69 -3.04
C ARG A 178 -3.10 -2.97 -1.63
N HIS A 179 -3.71 -3.95 -0.99
CA HIS A 179 -3.38 -4.40 0.37
C HIS A 179 -3.43 -3.25 1.40
N ALA A 180 -4.52 -2.50 1.38
CA ALA A 180 -4.75 -1.40 2.30
C ALA A 180 -4.96 -1.89 3.73
N SER A 181 -4.48 -1.12 4.71
CA SER A 181 -4.68 -1.33 6.14
C SER A 181 -4.93 0.00 6.83
N TYR A 182 -5.92 0.04 7.72
CA TYR A 182 -6.26 1.22 8.49
C TYR A 182 -5.15 1.49 9.52
N LYS A 183 -4.78 2.77 9.67
CA LYS A 183 -3.89 3.23 10.75
C LYS A 183 -4.68 3.90 11.84
N GLU A 184 -5.23 5.05 11.50
CA GLU A 184 -5.87 5.95 12.46
C GLU A 184 -6.86 6.87 11.76
N LEU A 185 -7.72 7.48 12.57
CA LEU A 185 -8.61 8.53 12.15
C LEU A 185 -7.87 9.85 12.38
N ARG A 186 -7.82 10.70 11.36
CA ARG A 186 -7.25 12.05 11.48
C ARG A 186 -8.16 12.93 12.31
N GLU A 187 -7.58 13.75 13.17
CA GLU A 187 -8.34 14.73 13.93
C GLU A 187 -8.77 15.88 13.01
N VAL A 188 -9.88 16.52 13.33
CA VAL A 188 -10.36 17.70 12.58
C VAL A 188 -9.34 18.84 12.63
N GLN A 189 -8.51 18.87 13.67
CA GLN A 189 -7.46 19.87 13.86
C GLN A 189 -6.27 19.68 12.91
N ASP A 190 -6.11 18.47 12.34
CA ASP A 190 -4.94 18.14 11.51
C ASP A 190 -4.95 18.84 10.15
N ASN A 191 -6.07 19.46 9.74
CA ASN A 191 -6.29 19.98 8.37
C ASN A 191 -5.79 18.99 7.29
N ALA A 192 -5.94 17.69 7.55
CA ALA A 192 -5.28 16.66 6.76
C ALA A 192 -5.74 16.75 5.30
N ALA A 193 -4.80 16.99 4.39
CA ALA A 193 -5.08 16.97 2.97
C ALA A 193 -5.49 15.54 2.57
N VAL A 194 -6.69 15.38 2.03
CA VAL A 194 -7.11 14.12 1.42
C VAL A 194 -6.32 13.93 0.14
N TYR A 195 -5.85 12.71 -0.12
CA TYR A 195 -5.11 12.37 -1.32
C TYR A 195 -5.84 12.85 -2.59
N GLU A 196 -5.13 13.60 -3.43
CA GLU A 196 -5.65 14.13 -4.68
C GLU A 196 -5.21 13.26 -5.86
N LEU A 197 -6.19 12.73 -6.59
CA LEU A 197 -5.95 12.05 -7.85
C LEU A 197 -5.60 13.11 -8.90
N LEU A 198 -4.40 12.99 -9.49
CA LEU A 198 -4.00 13.84 -10.59
C LEU A 198 -5.00 13.72 -11.75
N ASN A 199 -5.46 14.87 -12.26
CA ASN A 199 -6.26 14.90 -13.48
C ASN A 199 -5.39 14.40 -14.63
N THR A 200 -5.57 13.13 -15.01
CA THR A 200 -5.10 12.67 -16.30
C THR A 200 -6.06 13.25 -17.33
N GLU A 201 -5.83 14.51 -17.72
CA GLU A 201 -6.40 15.00 -18.97
C GLU A 201 -5.85 14.07 -20.06
N LYS A 202 -6.77 13.32 -20.69
CA LYS A 202 -6.44 12.65 -21.94
C LYS A 202 -6.12 13.74 -22.94
N ALA A 203 -4.85 13.92 -23.25
CA ALA A 203 -4.42 14.50 -24.51
C ALA A 203 -4.77 13.55 -25.67
#